data_AF-A0A9J5WZH0-F1
#
_entry.id   AF-A0A9J5WZH0-F1
#
_cell.length_a   1.000
_cell.length_b   1.000
_cell.length_c   1.000
_cell.angle_alpha   90.00
_cell.angle_beta   90.00
_cell.angle_gamma   90.00
#
_symmetry.space_group_name_H-M   'P 1'
#
loop_
_entity.id
_entity.type
_entity.pdbx_description
1 polymer ?
#
loop_
_entity_poly.entity_id
_entity_poly.type
_entity_poly.pdbx_seq_one_letter_code
_entity_poly.pdbx_strand_id
1 'polypeptide(L)'
;MGSEASTQGDVYSFGIILLEMLTGKRPTNDMFGGDLSLHDLVRNAMPNGALEIVDPVLNLVEEEISRESSQIPRSVTEYMVWIYGNGIMEN
;
A
#
# COMPACT_ATOMS: atom_id res chain seq x y z
N MET A 1 9.69 26.37 6.91
CA MET A 1 10.73 25.65 7.67
C MET A 1 10.64 24.20 7.22
N GLY A 2 11.57 23.74 6.40
CA GLY A 2 11.67 22.32 6.05
C GLY A 2 12.61 21.66 7.05
N SER A 3 12.20 20.54 7.64
CA SER A 3 13.09 19.68 8.40
C SER A 3 14.25 19.21 7.52
N GLU A 4 15.40 18.97 8.12
CA GLU A 4 16.56 18.38 7.44
C GLU A 4 16.14 17.06 6.78
N ALA A 5 16.57 16.84 5.53
CA ALA A 5 16.30 15.58 4.85
C ALA A 5 16.93 14.44 5.64
N SER A 6 16.13 13.40 5.92
CA SER A 6 16.56 12.24 6.70
C SER A 6 16.19 10.99 5.94
N THR A 7 17.10 10.02 5.89
CA THR A 7 16.86 8.71 5.28
C THR A 7 15.60 8.05 5.84
N GLN A 8 15.29 8.23 7.13
CA GLN A 8 14.08 7.68 7.72
C GLN A 8 12.81 8.38 7.21
N GLY A 9 12.86 9.70 7.06
CA GLY A 9 11.75 10.47 6.48
C GLY A 9 11.52 10.15 5.01
N ASP A 10 12.60 9.93 4.25
CA ASP A 10 12.54 9.53 2.85
C ASP A 10 11.92 8.12 2.68
N VAL A 11 12.32 7.16 3.53
CA VAL A 11 11.76 5.80 3.54
C VAL A 11 10.27 5.82 3.90
N TYR A 12 9.87 6.57 4.93
CA TYR A 12 8.47 6.71 5.29
C TYR A 12 7.65 7.33 4.15
N SER A 13 8.12 8.44 3.59
CA SER A 13 7.44 9.15 2.50
C SER A 13 7.30 8.27 1.27
N PHE A 14 8.33 7.49 0.94
CA PHE A 14 8.27 6.49 -0.13
C PHE A 14 7.24 5.40 0.17
N GLY A 15 7.16 4.92 1.41
CA GLY A 15 6.12 3.99 1.87
C GLY A 15 4.71 4.53 1.64
N ILE A 16 4.46 5.81 1.96
CA ILE A 16 3.16 6.44 1.72
C ILE A 16 2.82 6.51 0.22
N ILE A 17 3.79 6.85 -0.64
CA ILE A 17 3.59 6.87 -2.09
C ILE A 17 3.26 5.47 -2.62
N LEU A 18 3.92 4.43 -2.11
CA LEU A 18 3.59 3.05 -2.45
C LEU A 18 2.16 2.69 -2.04
N LEU A 19 1.74 3.04 -0.82
CA LEU A 19 0.36 2.82 -0.37
C LEU A 19 -0.66 3.60 -1.22
N GLU A 20 -0.33 4.82 -1.64
CA GLU A 20 -1.17 5.61 -2.55
C GLU A 20 -1.36 4.90 -3.90
N MET A 21 -0.28 4.36 -4.47
CA MET A 21 -0.34 3.61 -5.73
C MET A 21 -1.13 2.29 -5.60
N LEU A 22 -0.98 1.59 -4.49
CA LEU A 22 -1.62 0.29 -4.27
C LEU A 22 -3.11 0.40 -3.95
N THR A 23 -3.51 1.45 -3.25
CA THR A 23 -4.91 1.66 -2.83
C THR A 23 -5.68 2.58 -3.77
N GLY A 24 -4.98 3.33 -4.63
CA GLY A 24 -5.55 4.40 -5.46
C GLY A 24 -6.04 5.60 -4.64
N LYS A 25 -5.71 5.67 -3.34
CA LYS A 25 -6.19 6.72 -2.42
C LYS A 25 -5.08 7.71 -2.11
N ARG A 26 -5.35 8.98 -2.33
CA ARG A 26 -4.45 10.06 -1.95
C ARG A 26 -4.32 10.15 -0.42
N PRO A 27 -3.13 10.38 0.15
CA PRO A 27 -2.97 10.61 1.59
C PRO A 27 -3.78 11.81 2.11
N THR A 28 -4.10 12.74 1.21
CA THR A 28 -4.90 13.95 1.48
C THR A 28 -6.38 13.81 1.08
N ASN A 29 -6.85 12.59 0.84
CA ASN A 29 -8.27 12.35 0.54
C ASN A 29 -9.13 12.83 1.72
N ASP A 30 -10.26 13.47 1.45
CA ASP A 30 -11.17 14.03 2.47
C ASP A 30 -11.68 12.99 3.48
N MET A 31 -11.62 11.69 3.15
CA MET A 31 -11.92 10.61 4.11
C MET A 31 -10.90 10.50 5.25
N PHE A 32 -9.69 11.03 5.08
CA PHE A 32 -8.62 11.06 6.07
C PHE A 32 -8.66 12.42 6.77
N GLY A 33 -9.16 12.43 8.00
CA GLY A 33 -9.28 13.62 8.83
C GLY A 33 -9.22 13.28 10.32
N GLY A 34 -8.79 14.24 11.13
CA GLY A 34 -8.50 14.00 12.55
C GLY A 34 -7.28 13.10 12.71
N ASP A 35 -7.46 11.96 13.37
CA ASP A 35 -6.40 10.99 13.68
C ASP A 35 -6.31 9.83 12.66
N LEU A 36 -7.09 9.87 11.57
CA LEU A 36 -7.09 8.81 10.54
C LEU A 36 -6.22 9.20 9.35
N SER A 37 -5.26 8.33 9.02
CA SER A 37 -4.39 8.46 7.84
C SER A 37 -4.51 7.26 6.89
N LEU A 38 -3.97 7.41 5.67
CA LEU A 38 -3.83 6.30 4.71
C LEU A 38 -3.05 5.12 5.32
N HIS A 39 -2.05 5.41 6.12
CA HIS A 39 -1.28 4.38 6.81
C HIS A 39 -2.14 3.62 7.84
N ASP A 40 -3.05 4.29 8.55
CA ASP A 40 -3.95 3.65 9.51
C ASP A 40 -5.00 2.78 8.81
N LEU A 41 -5.51 3.24 7.66
CA LEU A 41 -6.40 2.44 6.81
C LEU A 41 -5.75 1.08 6.48
N VAL A 42 -4.51 1.13 5.97
CA VAL A 42 -3.80 -0.08 5.55
C VAL A 42 -3.43 -0.95 6.75
N ARG A 43 -2.96 -0.34 7.85
CA ARG A 43 -2.66 -1.04 9.10
C ARG A 43 -3.88 -1.79 9.65
N ASN A 44 -5.05 -1.18 9.63
CA ASN A 44 -6.30 -1.79 10.14
C ASN A 44 -6.84 -2.89 9.23
N ALA A 45 -6.57 -2.80 7.92
CA ALA A 45 -6.95 -3.83 6.96
C ALA A 45 -6.04 -5.06 6.99
N MET A 46 -4.84 -4.97 7.55
CA MET A 46 -3.90 -6.09 7.54
C MET A 46 -4.13 -7.09 8.69
N PRO A 47 -3.87 -8.39 8.46
CA PRO A 47 -3.43 -9.01 7.19
C PRO A 47 -4.58 -9.45 6.26
N ASN A 48 -5.82 -9.54 6.76
CA ASN A 48 -6.88 -10.28 6.07
C ASN A 48 -7.76 -9.44 5.13
N GLY A 49 -7.77 -8.12 5.29
CA GLY A 49 -8.57 -7.17 4.51
C GLY A 49 -7.77 -6.44 3.43
N ALA A 50 -6.57 -6.91 3.09
CA ALA A 50 -5.70 -6.23 2.14
C ALA A 50 -6.37 -6.09 0.75
N LEU A 51 -7.05 -7.14 0.28
CA LEU A 51 -7.76 -7.12 -1.01
C LEU A 51 -8.89 -6.07 -1.06
N GLU A 52 -9.51 -5.75 0.08
CA GLU A 52 -10.63 -4.81 0.16
C GLU A 52 -10.20 -3.35 -0.03
N ILE A 53 -8.92 -3.06 0.22
CA ILE A 53 -8.35 -1.72 0.12
C ILE A 53 -7.48 -1.51 -1.13
N VAL A 54 -7.14 -2.58 -1.86
CA VAL A 54 -6.42 -2.50 -3.15
C VAL A 54 -7.29 -1.80 -4.18
N ASP A 55 -6.66 -0.97 -5.02
CA ASP A 55 -7.32 -0.38 -6.17
C ASP A 55 -7.89 -1.47 -7.10
N PRO A 56 -9.21 -1.47 -7.39
CA PRO A 56 -9.82 -2.45 -8.29
C PRO A 56 -9.15 -2.53 -9.66
N VAL A 57 -8.56 -1.43 -10.16
CA VAL A 57 -7.82 -1.42 -11.42
C VAL A 57 -6.62 -2.36 -11.35
N LEU A 58 -5.93 -2.43 -10.21
CA LEU A 58 -4.79 -3.34 -10.04
C LEU A 58 -5.25 -4.79 -10.07
N ASN A 59 -6.38 -5.13 -9.42
CA ASN A 59 -6.95 -6.49 -9.49
C ASN A 59 -7.29 -6.91 -10.93
N LEU A 60 -7.83 -5.98 -11.74
CA LEU A 60 -8.14 -6.26 -13.15
C LEU A 60 -6.88 -6.49 -13.99
N VAL A 61 -5.81 -5.75 -13.72
CA VAL A 61 -4.51 -5.93 -14.39
C VAL A 61 -3.90 -7.29 -14.04
N GLU A 62 -4.02 -7.73 -12.79
CA GLU A 62 -3.57 -9.07 -12.38
C GLU A 62 -4.33 -10.19 -13.08
N GLU A 63 -5.66 -10.06 -13.20
CA GLU A 63 -6.49 -11.03 -13.92
C GLU A 63 -6.08 -11.14 -15.39
N GLU A 64 -5.77 -10.02 -16.05
CA GLU A 64 -5.33 -10.02 -17.46
C GLU A 64 -3.91 -10.60 -17.62
N ILE A 65 -2.96 -10.20 -16.77
CA ILE A 65 -1.58 -10.73 -16.79
C ILE A 65 -1.55 -12.24 -16.51
N SER A 66 -2.41 -12.71 -15.61
CA SER A 66 -2.54 -14.15 -15.27
C SER A 66 -3.08 -14.99 -16.44
N ARG A 67 -3.82 -14.38 -17.38
CA ARG A 67 -4.30 -15.06 -18.60
C ARG A 67 -3.20 -15.21 -19.65
N GLU A 68 -2.19 -14.34 -19.62
CA GLU A 68 -1.13 -14.30 -20.63
C GLU A 68 0.19 -14.97 -20.21
N SER A 69 0.47 -15.11 -18.91
CA SER A 69 1.70 -15.73 -18.39
C SER A 69 1.42 -16.99 -17.58
N SER A 70 1.98 -18.13 -18.00
CA SER A 70 1.93 -19.39 -17.24
C SER A 70 2.95 -19.45 -16.09
N GLN A 71 3.73 -18.38 -15.86
CA GLN A 71 4.75 -18.28 -14.82
C GLN A 71 4.79 -16.88 -14.15
N ILE A 72 3.82 -16.64 -13.23
CA ILE A 72 3.89 -15.83 -11.97
C ILE A 72 3.91 -14.28 -12.12
N PRO A 73 3.14 -13.48 -11.31
CA PRO A 73 3.53 -13.09 -9.95
C PRO A 73 2.50 -13.40 -8.85
N ARG A 74 3.02 -13.63 -7.63
CA ARG A 74 2.27 -13.56 -6.37
C ARG A 74 1.35 -12.34 -6.38
N SER A 75 0.07 -12.50 -6.02
CA SER A 75 -0.87 -11.38 -6.09
C SER A 75 -0.37 -10.19 -5.27
N VAL A 76 -0.75 -8.98 -5.65
CA VAL A 76 -0.46 -7.72 -4.97
C VAL A 76 -0.85 -7.83 -3.49
N THR A 77 -1.90 -8.59 -3.19
CA THR A 77 -2.31 -8.94 -1.84
C THR A 77 -1.21 -9.72 -1.09
N GLU A 78 -0.61 -10.74 -1.70
CA GLU A 78 0.52 -11.47 -1.10
C GLU A 78 1.75 -10.58 -0.89
N TYR A 79 2.03 -9.64 -1.81
CA TYR A 79 3.11 -8.68 -1.65
C TYR A 79 2.88 -7.74 -0.48
N MET A 80 1.66 -7.22 -0.32
CA MET A 80 1.36 -6.34 0.82
C MET A 80 1.38 -7.10 2.15
N VAL A 81 0.85 -8.32 2.19
CA VAL A 81 0.95 -9.20 3.37
C VAL A 81 2.42 -9.47 3.71
N TRP A 82 3.28 -9.66 2.70
CA TRP A 82 4.72 -9.83 2.90
C TRP A 82 5.42 -8.57 3.43
N ILE A 83 5.09 -7.38 2.90
CA ILE A 83 5.66 -6.09 3.35
C ILE A 83 5.33 -5.84 4.83
N TYR A 84 4.08 -6.06 5.23
CA TYR A 84 3.64 -5.86 6.61
C TYR A 84 4.10 -6.98 7.55
N GLY A 85 4.17 -8.23 7.08
CA GLY A 85 4.62 -9.38 7.87
C GLY A 85 6.12 -9.40 8.17
N ASN A 86 6.95 -8.69 7.39
CA ASN A 86 8.40 -8.60 7.61
C ASN A 86 8.84 -7.29 8.30
N GLY A 87 7.90 -6.52 8.85
CA GLY A 87 8.22 -5.33 9.64
C GLY A 87 8.75 -4.13 8.85
N ILE A 88 8.56 -4.09 7.52
CA ILE A 88 9.02 -2.96 6.68
C ILE A 88 8.29 -1.65 7.06
N MET A 89 7.10 -1.75 7.65
CA MET A 89 6.23 -0.62 8.04
C MET A 89 6.13 -0.44 9.57
N GLU A 90 7.01 -1.04 10.38
CA GLU A 90 6.88 -1.08 11.85
C GLU A 90 7.33 0.17 12.63
N ASN A 91 7.69 1.28 11.96
CA ASN A 91 8.19 2.48 12.66
C ASN A 91 7.32 3.71 12.46
#